data_AF-A0A378BP87-F1
#
_entry.id   AF-A0A378BP87-F1
#
_cell.length_a   1.000
_cell.length_b   1.000
_cell.length_c   1.000
_cell.angle_alpha   90.00
_cell.angle_beta   90.00
_cell.angle_gamma   90.00
#
_symmetry.space_group_name_H-M   'P 1'
#
loop_
_entity.id
_entity.type
_entity.pdbx_description
1 polymer ?
#
loop_
_entity_poly.entity_id
_entity_poly.type
_entity_poly.pdbx_seq_one_letter_code
_entity_poly.pdbx_strand_id
1 'polypeptide(L)'
;MKGDSPSIRVRPLERINGATVDVRLGNKFRTFRGHTAPFIDLSGPKAEVSAALDRVMSEEIVLPEGEAFFLHPGELALAVTYESVTLPADLVGWLDGRSSLARLGLMVHVTAHRIDPGWSGCIVLEFYNSGKLPLALRPGMPIGALSFEPLSGPAARPYNRREDAKYRDQQGAVASRIDKD
;
A
#
# COMPACT_ATOMS: atom_id res chain seq x y z
N MET A 1 -8.44 -28.80 23.73
CA MET A 1 -8.97 -27.97 22.63
C MET A 1 -7.77 -27.37 21.91
N LYS A 2 -7.50 -27.75 20.66
CA LYS A 2 -6.54 -27.02 19.82
C LYS A 2 -7.20 -25.67 19.54
N GLY A 3 -6.78 -24.62 20.25
CA GLY A 3 -7.21 -23.26 19.95
C GLY A 3 -6.81 -22.95 18.51
N ASP A 4 -7.73 -22.38 17.73
CA ASP A 4 -7.45 -21.88 16.39
C ASP A 4 -6.19 -21.03 16.45
N SER A 5 -5.12 -21.47 15.77
CA SER A 5 -3.92 -20.66 15.66
C SER A 5 -4.29 -19.33 15.01
N PRO A 6 -3.83 -18.18 15.53
CA PRO A 6 -4.02 -16.89 14.87
C PRO A 6 -3.43 -16.98 13.46
N SER A 7 -4.29 -17.14 12.44
CA SER A 7 -3.86 -17.50 11.10
C SER A 7 -3.77 -16.27 10.21
N ILE A 8 -2.55 -15.97 9.79
CA ILE A 8 -2.27 -15.01 8.71
C ILE A 8 -2.95 -15.53 7.44
N ARG A 9 -3.63 -14.64 6.71
CA ARG A 9 -4.16 -14.97 5.39
C ARG A 9 -3.59 -14.01 4.36
N VAL A 10 -2.77 -14.52 3.45
CA VAL A 10 -2.36 -13.83 2.22
C VAL A 10 -3.07 -14.53 1.07
N ARG A 11 -3.82 -13.79 0.25
CA ARG A 11 -4.62 -14.38 -0.83
C ARG A 11 -4.41 -13.68 -2.16
N PRO A 12 -4.02 -14.42 -3.23
CA PRO A 12 -3.54 -15.82 -3.20
C PRO A 12 -2.14 -15.95 -2.59
N LEU A 13 -1.80 -17.13 -2.05
CA LEU A 13 -0.48 -17.44 -1.48
C LEU A 13 0.32 -18.29 -2.47
N GLU A 14 1.43 -17.76 -2.97
CA GLU A 14 2.25 -18.47 -3.97
C GLU A 14 3.73 -18.59 -3.60
N ARG A 15 4.35 -17.52 -3.08
CA ARG A 15 5.82 -17.44 -2.97
C ARG A 15 6.27 -17.11 -1.56
N ILE A 16 6.80 -18.12 -0.87
CA ILE A 16 7.41 -17.99 0.46
C ILE A 16 8.86 -18.43 0.36
N ASN A 17 9.78 -17.60 0.84
CA ASN A 17 11.20 -17.96 0.93
C ASN A 17 11.85 -17.22 2.10
N GLY A 18 12.80 -17.88 2.77
CA GLY A 18 13.46 -17.33 3.96
C GLY A 18 12.45 -16.95 5.05
N ALA A 19 12.38 -15.66 5.36
CA ALA A 19 11.49 -15.08 6.36
C ALA A 19 10.38 -14.19 5.75
N THR A 20 10.16 -14.29 4.44
CA THR A 20 9.29 -13.38 3.70
C THR A 20 8.33 -14.08 2.74
N VAL A 21 7.22 -13.39 2.45
CA VAL A 21 6.25 -13.74 1.39
C VAL A 21 6.34 -12.68 0.30
N ASP A 22 6.66 -13.06 -0.94
CA ASP A 22 6.65 -12.11 -2.06
C ASP A 22 5.21 -11.69 -2.37
N VAL A 23 5.01 -10.39 -2.62
CA VAL A 23 3.74 -9.82 -3.11
C VAL A 23 3.88 -9.31 -4.53
N ARG A 24 2.78 -9.31 -5.26
CA ARG A 24 2.69 -8.87 -6.65
C ARG A 24 1.99 -7.53 -6.76
N LEU A 25 2.30 -6.84 -7.85
CA LEU A 25 1.64 -5.60 -8.24
C LEU A 25 0.21 -5.90 -8.74
N GLY A 26 -0.80 -5.22 -8.20
CA GLY A 26 -2.15 -5.18 -8.75
C GLY A 26 -2.23 -4.34 -10.03
N ASN A 27 -3.43 -4.13 -10.56
CA ASN A 27 -3.64 -3.39 -11.81
C ASN A 27 -4.23 -1.99 -11.63
N LYS A 28 -4.30 -1.49 -10.40
CA LYS A 28 -4.91 -0.20 -10.06
C LYS A 28 -3.84 0.80 -9.63
N PHE A 29 -3.91 2.00 -10.18
CA PHE A 29 -2.94 3.08 -9.95
C PHE A 29 -3.64 4.43 -9.76
N ARG A 30 -2.97 5.41 -9.16
CA ARG A 30 -3.34 6.83 -9.20
C ARG A 30 -2.12 7.73 -9.37
N THR A 31 -2.33 8.86 -10.03
CA THR A 31 -1.34 9.93 -10.19
C THR A 31 -1.85 11.24 -9.56
N PHE A 32 -1.03 12.28 -9.60
CA PHE A 32 -1.31 13.58 -9.01
C PHE A 32 -1.41 14.67 -10.10
N ARG A 33 -2.40 15.55 -9.97
CA ARG A 33 -2.70 16.69 -10.85
C ARG A 33 -2.25 17.98 -10.17
N GLY A 34 -0.93 18.19 -10.08
CA GLY A 34 -0.33 19.31 -9.34
C GLY A 34 -0.76 20.72 -9.80
N HIS A 35 -1.26 20.87 -11.03
CA HIS A 35 -1.75 22.17 -11.53
C HIS A 35 -3.11 22.60 -10.96
N THR A 36 -3.83 21.72 -10.26
CA THR A 36 -5.20 21.98 -9.77
C THR A 36 -5.26 22.60 -8.37
N ALA A 37 -4.15 22.59 -7.64
CA ALA A 37 -4.03 23.18 -6.31
C ALA A 37 -2.60 23.63 -6.05
N PRO A 38 -2.38 24.79 -5.40
CA PRO A 38 -1.04 25.28 -5.10
C PRO A 38 -0.35 24.48 -3.98
N PHE A 39 -1.12 23.92 -3.04
CA PHE A 39 -0.65 23.11 -1.91
C PHE A 39 -1.82 22.33 -1.30
N ILE A 40 -1.51 21.48 -0.31
CA ILE A 40 -2.48 20.81 0.57
C ILE A 40 -2.12 21.21 2.01
N ASP A 41 -3.04 21.86 2.73
CA ASP A 41 -2.88 22.12 4.16
C ASP A 41 -3.26 20.86 4.95
N LEU A 42 -2.27 20.12 5.45
CA LEU A 42 -2.49 18.81 6.06
C LEU A 42 -3.30 18.86 7.36
N SER A 43 -3.32 20.01 8.05
CA SER A 43 -4.04 20.23 9.31
C SER A 43 -5.06 21.37 9.21
N GLY A 44 -5.40 21.77 7.99
CA GLY A 44 -6.36 22.83 7.71
C GLY A 44 -7.81 22.39 7.93
N PRO A 45 -8.77 23.26 7.62
CA PRO A 45 -10.19 22.93 7.73
C PRO A 45 -10.55 21.69 6.89
N LYS A 46 -11.12 20.66 7.52
CA LYS A 46 -11.44 19.36 6.91
C LYS A 46 -12.07 19.44 5.51
N ALA A 47 -13.04 20.34 5.33
CA ALA A 47 -13.73 20.50 4.05
C ALA A 47 -12.79 21.00 2.94
N GLU A 48 -11.85 21.88 3.28
CA GLU A 48 -10.86 22.42 2.34
C GLU A 48 -9.81 21.38 1.97
N VAL A 49 -9.33 20.60 2.95
CA VAL A 49 -8.38 19.49 2.73
C VAL A 49 -9.01 18.43 1.84
N SER A 50 -10.24 18.00 2.15
CA SER A 50 -10.98 17.04 1.32
C SER A 50 -11.13 17.53 -0.12
N ALA A 51 -11.55 18.79 -0.30
CA ALA A 51 -11.73 19.37 -1.64
C ALA A 51 -10.39 19.52 -2.40
N ALA A 52 -9.28 19.74 -1.71
CA ALA A 52 -7.95 19.79 -2.32
C ALA A 52 -7.50 18.39 -2.76
N LEU A 53 -7.68 17.37 -1.91
CA LEU A 53 -7.39 15.97 -2.24
C LEU A 53 -8.17 15.49 -3.47
N ASP A 54 -9.47 15.78 -3.51
CA ASP A 54 -10.34 15.41 -4.65
C ASP A 54 -9.88 16.07 -5.97
N ARG A 55 -9.31 17.28 -5.90
CA ARG A 55 -8.77 17.99 -7.07
C ARG A 55 -7.45 17.39 -7.55
N VAL A 56 -6.53 17.13 -6.63
CA VAL A 56 -5.17 16.69 -6.99
C VAL A 56 -5.10 15.22 -7.35
N MET A 57 -5.99 14.37 -6.85
CA MET A 57 -5.92 12.94 -7.16
C MET A 57 -6.53 12.67 -8.54
N SER A 58 -5.84 11.86 -9.36
CA SER A 58 -6.46 11.31 -10.57
C SER A 58 -7.61 10.37 -10.20
N GLU A 59 -8.46 10.08 -11.17
CA GLU A 59 -9.29 8.87 -11.13
C GLU A 59 -8.41 7.61 -11.01
N GLU A 60 -8.98 6.51 -10.52
CA GLU A 60 -8.26 5.23 -10.48
C GLU A 60 -8.01 4.75 -11.90
N ILE A 61 -6.73 4.54 -12.22
CA ILE A 61 -6.27 3.98 -13.48
C ILE A 61 -6.30 2.47 -13.32
N VAL A 62 -7.06 1.78 -14.16
CA VAL A 62 -7.10 0.32 -14.22
C VAL A 62 -6.42 -0.11 -15.51
N LEU A 63 -5.28 -0.79 -15.39
CA LEU A 63 -4.55 -1.28 -16.57
C LEU A 63 -5.23 -2.53 -17.15
N PRO A 64 -5.47 -2.57 -18.47
CA PRO A 64 -5.78 -3.79 -19.19
C PRO A 64 -4.63 -4.81 -19.12
N GLU A 65 -4.95 -6.07 -19.44
CA GLU A 65 -3.94 -7.12 -19.56
C GLU A 65 -2.92 -6.77 -20.65
N GLY A 66 -1.63 -6.99 -20.36
CA GLY A 66 -0.55 -6.68 -21.29
C GLY A 66 -0.12 -5.21 -21.33
N GLU A 67 -0.79 -4.31 -20.62
CA GLU A 67 -0.38 -2.90 -20.49
C GLU A 67 0.60 -2.65 -19.34
N ALA A 68 1.30 -1.52 -19.40
CA ALA A 68 2.29 -1.09 -18.42
C ALA A 68 1.98 0.31 -17.93
N PHE A 69 2.20 0.52 -16.63
CA PHE A 69 2.31 1.84 -16.03
C PHE A 69 3.76 2.30 -16.14
N PHE A 70 4.02 3.41 -16.83
CA PHE A 70 5.37 3.96 -16.96
C PHE A 70 5.63 4.97 -15.84
N LEU A 71 6.43 4.57 -14.85
CA LEU A 71 6.83 5.46 -13.76
C LEU A 71 8.12 6.19 -14.14
N HIS A 72 8.00 7.47 -14.47
CA HIS A 72 9.13 8.32 -14.83
C HIS A 72 9.95 8.74 -13.60
N PRO A 73 11.25 9.04 -13.76
CA PRO A 73 12.08 9.56 -12.67
C PRO A 73 11.48 10.82 -12.04
N GLY A 74 11.46 10.87 -10.70
CA GLY A 74 10.90 11.99 -9.92
C GLY A 74 9.38 11.95 -9.72
N GLU A 75 8.68 11.00 -10.33
CA GLU A 75 7.23 10.88 -10.19
C GLU A 75 6.84 10.01 -8.99
N LEU A 76 5.79 10.44 -8.28
CA LEU A 76 5.08 9.67 -7.27
C LEU A 76 3.78 9.12 -7.86
N ALA A 77 3.50 7.83 -7.64
CA ALA A 77 2.24 7.22 -8.00
C ALA A 77 1.77 6.26 -6.90
N LEU A 78 0.46 6.19 -6.70
CA LEU A 78 -0.14 5.15 -5.85
C LEU A 78 -0.39 3.91 -6.69
N ALA A 79 -0.18 2.74 -6.09
CA ALA A 79 -0.63 1.46 -6.61
C ALA A 79 -1.19 0.60 -5.47
N VAL A 80 -1.51 -0.65 -5.78
CA VAL A 80 -2.01 -1.61 -4.79
C VAL A 80 -1.39 -2.98 -5.03
N THR A 81 -1.18 -3.76 -3.98
CA THR A 81 -0.82 -5.18 -4.11
C THR A 81 -1.94 -5.97 -4.77
N TYR A 82 -1.58 -7.02 -5.48
CA TYR A 82 -2.54 -8.00 -6.00
C TYR A 82 -3.14 -8.80 -4.85
N GLU A 83 -2.31 -9.19 -3.89
CA GLU A 83 -2.73 -9.96 -2.74
C GLU A 83 -3.49 -9.10 -1.72
N SER A 84 -4.52 -9.70 -1.13
CA SER A 84 -5.15 -9.22 0.10
C SER A 84 -4.52 -9.91 1.31
N VAL A 85 -4.26 -9.15 2.36
CA VAL A 85 -3.62 -9.63 3.60
C VAL A 85 -4.56 -9.43 4.78
N THR A 86 -4.76 -10.46 5.60
CA THR A 86 -5.43 -10.37 6.90
C THR A 86 -4.47 -10.78 8.01
N LEU A 87 -4.28 -9.92 9.00
CA LEU A 87 -3.47 -10.18 10.19
C LEU A 87 -4.34 -10.41 11.42
N PRO A 88 -3.97 -11.36 12.31
CA PRO A 88 -4.58 -11.48 13.63
C PRO A 88 -4.20 -10.29 14.53
N ALA A 89 -4.77 -10.23 15.73
CA ALA A 89 -4.56 -9.11 16.66
C ALA A 89 -3.19 -9.11 17.34
N ASP A 90 -2.43 -10.19 17.25
CA ASP A 90 -1.16 -10.44 17.93
C ASP A 90 0.05 -10.49 16.98
N LEU A 91 -0.11 -9.97 15.76
CA LEU A 91 0.93 -9.97 14.73
C LEU A 91 0.98 -8.62 14.00
N VAL A 92 2.18 -8.14 13.73
CA VAL A 92 2.43 -7.00 12.84
C VAL A 92 3.12 -7.48 11.57
N GLY A 93 2.79 -6.87 10.44
CA GLY A 93 3.47 -7.10 9.16
C GLY A 93 4.33 -5.92 8.75
N TRP A 94 5.36 -6.18 7.96
CA TRP A 94 6.26 -5.17 7.40
C TRP A 94 6.39 -5.37 5.90
N LEU A 95 6.21 -4.28 5.15
CA LEU A 95 6.40 -4.25 3.70
C LEU A 95 7.84 -3.82 3.36
N ASP A 96 8.50 -4.61 2.53
CA ASP A 96 9.82 -4.31 2.00
C ASP A 96 9.79 -4.23 0.47
N GLY A 97 10.64 -3.36 -0.08
CA GLY A 97 10.99 -3.39 -1.50
C GLY A 97 11.92 -4.55 -1.82
N ARG A 98 12.05 -4.88 -3.10
CA ARG A 98 13.00 -5.91 -3.56
C ARG A 98 14.34 -5.27 -3.90
N SER A 99 15.46 -5.90 -3.51
CA SER A 99 16.81 -5.37 -3.77
C SER A 99 17.05 -5.10 -5.27
N SER A 100 16.56 -5.96 -6.16
CA SER A 100 16.68 -5.77 -7.61
C SER A 100 15.98 -4.49 -8.11
N LEU A 101 14.85 -4.12 -7.49
CA LEU A 101 14.09 -2.92 -7.84
C LEU A 101 14.73 -1.66 -7.23
N ALA A 102 15.18 -1.76 -5.98
CA ALA A 102 15.89 -0.67 -5.29
C ALA A 102 17.17 -0.25 -6.05
N ARG A 103 17.90 -1.20 -6.66
CA ARG A 103 19.08 -0.92 -7.50
C ARG A 103 18.77 -0.12 -8.78
N LEU A 104 17.49 -0.05 -9.17
CA LEU A 104 17.00 0.78 -10.28
C LEU A 104 16.35 2.09 -9.79
N GLY A 105 16.33 2.33 -8.48
CA GLY A 105 15.75 3.52 -7.86
C GLY A 105 14.25 3.42 -7.57
N LEU A 106 13.64 2.24 -7.66
CA LEU A 106 12.22 2.09 -7.31
C LEU A 106 12.04 1.93 -5.81
N MET A 107 11.44 2.93 -5.18
CA MET A 107 10.87 2.86 -3.83
C MET A 107 9.43 2.33 -3.94
N VAL A 108 9.00 1.47 -3.01
CA VAL A 108 7.66 0.85 -3.01
C VAL A 108 6.73 1.37 -1.92
N HIS A 109 7.26 2.13 -0.99
CA HIS A 109 6.54 2.86 0.05
C HIS A 109 7.31 4.14 0.36
N VAL A 110 6.63 5.14 0.92
CA VAL A 110 7.27 6.37 1.42
C VAL A 110 7.18 6.37 2.93
N THR A 111 8.18 5.74 3.58
CA THR A 111 8.35 5.61 5.05
C THR A 111 7.20 4.98 5.86
N ALA A 112 6.07 4.64 5.23
CA ALA A 112 4.92 3.99 5.84
C ALA A 112 4.76 2.54 5.35
N HIS A 113 5.46 1.61 6.01
CA HIS A 113 5.51 0.21 5.58
C HIS A 113 4.90 -0.81 6.56
N ARG A 114 4.31 -0.33 7.67
CA ARG A 114 3.76 -1.20 8.71
C ARG A 114 2.33 -1.62 8.36
N ILE A 115 2.04 -2.90 8.58
CA ILE A 115 0.70 -3.49 8.44
C ILE A 115 0.23 -3.85 9.85
N ASP A 116 -0.76 -3.11 10.35
CA ASP A 116 -1.17 -3.19 11.75
C ASP A 116 -1.88 -4.51 12.11
N PRO A 117 -1.83 -4.95 13.38
CA PRO A 117 -2.60 -6.08 13.86
C PRO A 117 -4.11 -5.88 13.62
N GLY A 118 -4.79 -6.93 13.14
CA GLY A 118 -6.20 -6.84 12.74
C GLY A 118 -6.43 -6.15 11.38
N TRP A 119 -5.38 -5.83 10.62
CA TRP A 119 -5.51 -5.39 9.23
C TRP A 119 -6.22 -6.43 8.37
N SER A 120 -7.04 -5.98 7.42
CA SER A 120 -7.63 -6.82 6.38
C SER A 120 -7.83 -5.98 5.11
N GLY A 121 -7.14 -6.31 4.03
CA GLY A 121 -7.23 -5.59 2.77
C GLY A 121 -5.98 -5.73 1.89
N CYS A 122 -6.06 -5.23 0.67
CA CYS A 122 -4.89 -5.03 -0.19
C CYS A 122 -4.08 -3.82 0.28
N ILE A 123 -2.77 -3.92 0.17
CA ILE A 123 -1.83 -2.91 0.66
C ILE A 123 -1.61 -1.89 -0.45
N VAL A 124 -1.83 -0.61 -0.15
CA VAL A 124 -1.47 0.49 -1.07
C VAL A 124 0.04 0.67 -1.04
N LEU A 125 0.60 0.98 -2.22
CA LEU A 125 2.02 1.19 -2.44
C LEU A 125 2.23 2.64 -2.90
N GLU A 126 3.21 3.33 -2.34
CA GLU A 126 3.62 4.66 -2.79
C GLU A 126 4.91 4.53 -3.61
N PHE A 127 4.76 4.37 -4.93
CA PHE A 127 5.93 4.28 -5.80
C PHE A 127 6.58 5.63 -6.00
N TYR A 128 7.90 5.66 -5.84
CA TYR A 128 8.73 6.78 -6.25
C TYR A 128 9.93 6.27 -7.03
N ASN A 129 10.17 6.85 -8.20
CA ASN A 129 11.34 6.53 -9.02
C ASN A 129 12.46 7.55 -8.74
N SER A 130 13.40 7.18 -7.88
CA SER A 130 14.63 7.94 -7.62
C SER A 130 15.76 7.63 -8.60
N GLY A 131 15.49 6.80 -9.62
CA GLY A 131 16.44 6.37 -10.64
C GLY A 131 16.64 7.39 -11.75
N LYS A 132 17.16 6.93 -12.88
CA LYS A 132 17.48 7.76 -14.06
C LYS A 132 16.67 7.44 -15.30
N LEU A 133 15.95 6.31 -15.31
CA LEU A 133 15.18 5.83 -16.45
C LEU A 133 13.72 5.61 -16.04
N PRO A 134 12.76 5.80 -16.95
CA PRO A 134 11.38 5.34 -16.73
C PRO A 134 11.34 3.83 -16.52
N LEU A 135 10.50 3.39 -15.58
CA LEU A 135 10.28 1.98 -15.27
C LEU A 135 8.89 1.55 -15.73
N ALA A 136 8.81 0.52 -16.57
CA ALA A 136 7.55 -0.08 -16.97
C ALA A 136 7.10 -1.09 -15.91
N LEU A 137 6.02 -0.77 -15.19
CA LEU A 137 5.43 -1.59 -14.14
C LEU A 137 4.20 -2.32 -14.69
N ARG A 138 4.18 -3.65 -14.55
CA ARG A 138 3.12 -4.50 -15.12
C ARG A 138 2.38 -5.23 -14.01
N PRO A 139 1.04 -5.34 -14.07
CA PRO A 139 0.28 -6.16 -13.14
C PRO A 139 0.82 -7.59 -13.07
N GLY A 140 0.83 -8.17 -11.88
CA GLY A 140 1.32 -9.53 -11.61
C GLY A 140 2.84 -9.64 -11.39
N MET A 141 3.65 -8.60 -11.65
CA MET A 141 5.08 -8.66 -11.37
C MET A 141 5.35 -8.73 -9.85
N PRO A 142 6.35 -9.50 -9.37
CA PRO A 142 6.73 -9.47 -7.96
C PRO A 142 7.33 -8.10 -7.61
N ILE A 143 6.71 -7.40 -6.66
CA ILE A 143 6.93 -5.96 -6.43
C ILE A 143 7.51 -5.66 -5.06
N GLY A 144 7.22 -6.50 -4.07
CA GLY A 144 7.68 -6.33 -2.69
C GLY A 144 7.69 -7.67 -1.96
N ALA A 145 8.01 -7.61 -0.69
CA ALA A 145 7.99 -8.75 0.21
C ALA A 145 7.35 -8.34 1.54
N LEU A 146 6.67 -9.29 2.19
CA LEU A 146 6.12 -9.14 3.53
C LEU A 146 6.88 -10.01 4.51
N SER A 147 7.32 -9.42 5.61
CA SER A 147 7.73 -10.14 6.81
C SER A 147 6.70 -9.94 7.91
N PHE A 148 6.69 -10.84 8.90
CA PHE A 148 5.73 -10.80 10.00
C PHE A 148 6.43 -11.01 11.33
N GLU A 149 5.95 -10.32 12.36
CA GLU A 149 6.54 -10.31 13.68
C GLU A 149 5.46 -10.49 14.76
N PRO A 150 5.59 -11.50 15.64
CA PRO A 150 4.74 -11.63 16.82
C PRO A 150 4.86 -10.43 17.75
N LEU A 151 3.71 -9.94 18.21
CA LEU A 151 3.68 -8.97 19.31
C LEU A 151 3.92 -9.67 20.65
N SER A 152 4.20 -8.89 21.71
CA SER A 152 4.28 -9.42 23.08
C SER A 152 2.95 -9.99 23.60
N GLY A 153 1.85 -9.71 22.92
CA GLY A 153 0.50 -10.21 23.17
C GLY A 153 -0.52 -9.56 22.22
N PRO A 154 -1.79 -9.98 22.24
CA PRO A 154 -2.83 -9.40 21.40
C PRO A 154 -2.99 -7.89 21.64
N ALA A 155 -3.01 -7.10 20.57
CA ALA A 155 -3.28 -5.67 20.65
C ALA A 155 -4.66 -5.44 21.26
N ALA A 156 -4.74 -4.55 22.26
CA ALA A 156 -6.01 -4.17 22.89
C ALA A 156 -6.95 -3.44 21.92
N ARG A 157 -6.37 -2.67 20.99
CA ARG A 157 -7.07 -1.87 19.97
C ARG A 157 -6.53 -2.20 18.57
N PRO A 158 -6.82 -3.41 18.04
CA PRO A 158 -6.40 -3.79 16.69
C PRO A 158 -7.13 -2.94 15.64
N TYR A 159 -6.56 -2.87 14.43
CA TYR A 159 -6.99 -1.98 13.35
C TYR A 159 -8.47 -2.13 13.01
N ASN A 160 -8.99 -3.36 12.96
CA ASN A 160 -10.40 -3.64 12.67
C ASN A 160 -11.38 -3.14 13.75
N ARG A 161 -10.93 -2.91 14.99
CA ARG A 161 -11.77 -2.41 16.11
C ARG A 161 -11.62 -0.92 16.38
N ARG A 162 -10.67 -0.26 15.72
CA ARG A 162 -10.47 1.19 15.83
C ARG A 162 -11.56 1.94 15.08
N GLU A 163 -12.25 2.85 15.77
CA GLU A 163 -13.30 3.70 15.17
C GLU A 163 -12.70 4.72 14.21
N ASP A 164 -11.49 5.20 14.51
CA ASP A 164 -10.70 6.14 13.71
C ASP A 164 -9.88 5.47 12.59
N ALA A 165 -10.01 4.15 12.39
CA ALA A 165 -9.27 3.43 11.36
C ALA A 165 -9.74 3.85 9.95
N LYS A 166 -8.83 4.51 9.24
CA LYS A 166 -9.10 5.17 7.95
C LYS A 166 -9.20 4.21 6.77
N TYR A 167 -8.51 3.07 6.77
CA TYR A 167 -8.30 2.25 5.56
C TYR A 167 -8.73 0.79 5.72
N ARG A 168 -9.75 0.53 6.55
CA ARG A 168 -10.34 -0.82 6.68
C ARG A 168 -10.89 -1.31 5.33
N ASP A 169 -10.68 -2.59 5.03
CA ASP A 169 -11.19 -3.29 3.84
C ASP A 169 -10.80 -2.64 2.51
N GLN A 170 -9.60 -2.08 2.43
CA GLN A 170 -9.05 -1.45 1.24
C GLN A 170 -8.83 -2.45 0.09
N GLN A 171 -9.23 -2.09 -1.15
CA GLN A 171 -9.23 -2.98 -2.33
C GLN A 171 -8.64 -2.32 -3.60
N GLY A 172 -8.12 -1.09 -3.51
CA GLY A 172 -7.67 -0.32 -4.67
C GLY A 172 -6.55 0.64 -4.32
N ALA A 173 -6.15 1.46 -5.28
CA ALA A 173 -5.18 2.54 -5.08
C ALA A 173 -5.87 3.71 -4.38
N VAL A 174 -6.25 3.52 -3.11
CA VAL A 174 -7.02 4.48 -2.33
C VAL A 174 -6.15 5.69 -2.00
N ALA A 175 -6.69 6.88 -2.22
CA ALA A 175 -6.03 8.14 -1.88
C ALA A 175 -5.91 8.36 -0.37
N SER A 176 -5.04 9.28 0.03
CA SER A 176 -4.92 9.71 1.42
C SER A 176 -6.27 10.18 1.98
N ARG A 177 -6.54 9.79 3.23
CA ARG A 177 -7.67 10.23 4.07
C ARG A 177 -7.20 11.12 5.21
N ILE A 178 -6.18 11.94 4.97
CA ILE A 178 -5.61 12.85 5.98
C ILE A 178 -6.67 13.82 6.52
N ASP A 179 -7.66 14.20 5.70
CA ASP A 179 -8.85 14.99 6.09
C ASP A 179 -9.73 14.34 7.19
N LYS A 180 -9.47 13.08 7.53
CA LYS A 180 -10.16 12.35 8.61
C LYS A 180 -9.39 12.36 9.94
N ASP A 181 -8.24 13.03 10.03
CA ASP A 181 -7.61 13.35 11.32
C ASP A 181 -8.46 14.33 12.15
#